data_AF-A0AAW1YK19-F1
#
_entry.id   AF-A0AAW1YK19-F1
#
_cell.length_a   1.000
_cell.length_b   1.000
_cell.length_c   1.000
_cell.angle_alpha   90.00
_cell.angle_beta   90.00
_cell.angle_gamma   90.00
#
_symmetry.space_group_name_H-M   'P 1'
#
loop_
_entity.id
_entity.type
_entity.pdbx_description
1 polymer ?
#
loop_
_entity_poly.entity_id
_entity_poly.type
_entity_poly.pdbx_seq_one_letter_code
_entity_poly.pdbx_strand_id
1 'polypeptide(L)'
;MAAMNLEKMASIDAQLRLLAPGKVSEDDKLIEYDVLLLERFLDILQDLHGEDLRETVEDCYELSAEYEGKKDTKKLEELGNVFMGLDPGDSIVVAKSFSHMLNLANLAEEVQIAYRRRIKLKKGDFPHA
;
A
#
# COMPACT_ATOMS: atom_id res chain seq x y z
N MET A 1 7.38 -13.26 15.71
CA MET A 1 6.31 -12.31 16.06
C MET A 1 6.80 -10.87 15.91
N ALA A 2 7.23 -10.15 16.96
CA ALA A 2 7.53 -8.70 16.84
C ALA A 2 8.64 -8.33 15.84
N ALA A 3 9.74 -9.11 15.78
CA ALA A 3 10.83 -8.86 14.84
C ALA A 3 10.43 -9.10 13.37
N MET A 4 9.63 -10.14 13.12
CA MET A 4 9.13 -10.50 11.78
C MET A 4 8.14 -9.45 11.25
N ASN A 5 7.27 -8.92 12.13
CA ASN A 5 6.38 -7.80 11.78
C ASN A 5 7.17 -6.54 11.42
N LEU A 6 8.24 -6.22 12.14
CA LEU A 6 9.11 -5.08 11.84
C LEU A 6 9.86 -5.25 10.49
N GLU A 7 10.31 -6.46 10.16
CA GLU A 7 10.94 -6.74 8.87
C GLU A 7 9.95 -6.59 7.71
N LYS A 8 8.72 -7.07 7.87
CA LYS A 8 7.67 -6.93 6.84
C LYS A 8 7.18 -5.49 6.68
N MET A 9 7.08 -4.73 7.78
CA MET A 9 6.80 -3.29 7.75
C MET A 9 7.87 -2.53 6.96
N ALA A 10 9.15 -2.86 7.19
CA ALA A 10 10.25 -2.29 6.42
C ALA A 10 10.18 -2.67 4.92
N SER A 11 9.63 -3.86 4.59
CA SER A 11 9.45 -4.32 3.21
C SER A 11 8.43 -3.46 2.44
N ILE A 12 7.24 -3.24 3.00
CA ILE A 12 6.17 -2.44 2.37
C ILE A 12 6.62 -0.99 2.14
N ASP A 13 7.21 -0.38 3.16
CA ASP A 13 7.74 0.99 3.09
C ASP A 13 8.87 1.11 2.05
N ALA A 14 9.76 0.10 1.97
CA ALA A 14 10.78 0.04 0.94
C ALA A 14 10.18 -0.07 -0.47
N GLN A 15 9.17 -0.92 -0.67
CA GLN A 15 8.51 -1.09 -1.97
C GLN A 15 7.81 0.18 -2.45
N LEU A 16 7.08 0.85 -1.58
CA LEU A 16 6.43 2.13 -1.92
C LEU A 16 7.46 3.19 -2.29
N ARG A 17 8.60 3.26 -1.58
CA ARG A 17 9.69 4.18 -1.93
C ARG A 17 10.44 3.79 -3.19
N LEU A 18 10.49 2.51 -3.55
CA LEU A 18 11.04 2.09 -4.85
C LEU A 18 10.16 2.56 -6.00
N LEU A 19 8.84 2.54 -5.83
CA LEU A 19 7.87 3.00 -6.82
C LEU A 19 7.80 4.54 -6.89
N ALA A 20 7.94 5.22 -5.75
CA ALA A 20 7.92 6.68 -5.64
C ALA A 20 9.15 7.20 -4.87
N PRO A 21 10.33 7.29 -5.53
CA PRO A 21 11.61 7.53 -4.84
C PRO A 21 11.83 8.96 -4.34
N GLY A 22 11.02 9.92 -4.78
CA GLY A 22 11.19 11.34 -4.45
C GLY A 22 9.90 11.96 -3.96
N LYS A 23 10.00 12.75 -2.90
CA LYS A 23 8.92 13.66 -2.49
C LYS A 23 8.65 14.66 -3.62
N VAL A 24 7.39 14.85 -4.00
CA VAL A 24 7.03 15.84 -5.03
C VAL A 24 6.96 17.27 -4.46
N SER A 25 6.93 17.41 -3.13
CA SER A 25 6.98 18.68 -2.41
C SER A 25 7.52 18.48 -0.99
N GLU A 26 7.99 19.54 -0.32
CA GLU A 26 8.51 19.43 1.07
C GLU A 26 7.46 18.91 2.06
N ASP A 27 6.19 19.25 1.82
CA ASP A 27 5.02 18.82 2.59
C ASP A 27 4.43 17.49 2.11
N ASP A 28 5.11 16.79 1.20
CA ASP A 28 4.69 15.49 0.72
C ASP A 28 4.88 14.40 1.78
N LYS A 29 3.76 13.82 2.20
CA LYS A 29 3.68 12.75 3.19
C LYS A 29 2.82 11.58 2.70
N LEU A 30 2.54 11.49 1.39
CA LEU A 30 1.64 10.47 0.87
C LEU A 30 2.10 9.06 1.22
N ILE A 31 3.37 8.74 0.97
CA ILE A 31 3.97 7.44 1.32
C ILE A 31 3.89 7.18 2.82
N GLU A 32 4.14 8.19 3.66
CA GLU A 32 4.07 8.06 5.12
C GLU A 32 2.64 7.70 5.58
N TYR A 33 1.62 8.30 4.96
CA TYR A 33 0.22 7.97 5.25
C TYR A 33 -0.18 6.61 4.72
N ASP A 34 0.22 6.25 3.50
CA ASP A 34 -0.09 4.96 2.88
C ASP A 34 0.50 3.80 3.68
N VAL A 35 1.77 3.90 4.08
CA VAL A 35 2.42 2.89 4.91
C VAL A 35 1.65 2.72 6.22
N LEU A 36 1.37 3.80 6.94
CA LEU A 36 0.67 3.74 8.22
C LEU A 36 -0.72 3.10 8.11
N LEU A 37 -1.48 3.46 7.08
CA LEU A 37 -2.83 2.92 6.87
C LEU A 37 -2.78 1.44 6.46
N LEU A 38 -1.81 1.07 5.63
CA LEU A 38 -1.63 -0.31 5.19
C LEU A 38 -1.17 -1.21 6.33
N GLU A 39 -0.21 -0.77 7.14
CA GLU A 39 0.22 -1.45 8.38
C GLU A 39 -0.99 -1.72 9.28
N ARG A 40 -1.78 -0.68 9.55
CA ARG A 40 -2.95 -0.81 10.42
C ARG A 40 -3.99 -1.76 9.84
N PHE A 41 -4.16 -1.77 8.52
CA PHE A 41 -5.07 -2.69 7.85
C PHE A 41 -4.61 -4.14 7.97
N LEU A 42 -3.31 -4.41 7.78
CA LEU A 42 -2.74 -5.76 7.88
C LEU A 42 -2.81 -6.31 9.31
N ASP A 43 -2.58 -5.48 10.33
CA ASP A 43 -2.82 -5.87 11.73
C ASP A 43 -4.28 -6.32 11.95
N ILE A 44 -5.24 -5.55 11.43
CA ILE A 44 -6.68 -5.89 11.53
C ILE A 44 -7.00 -7.17 10.76
N LEU A 45 -6.42 -7.35 9.57
CA LEU A 45 -6.58 -8.55 8.77
C LEU A 45 -6.08 -9.78 9.54
N GLN A 46 -4.90 -9.69 10.15
CA GLN A 46 -4.34 -10.77 10.98
C GLN A 46 -5.24 -11.08 12.18
N ASP A 47 -5.71 -10.07 12.90
CA ASP A 47 -6.57 -10.25 14.08
C ASP A 47 -7.91 -10.95 13.75
N LEU A 48 -8.46 -10.70 12.55
CA LEU A 48 -9.77 -11.22 12.14
C LEU A 48 -9.69 -12.54 11.35
N HIS A 49 -8.65 -12.69 10.53
CA HIS A 49 -8.56 -13.75 9.52
C HIS A 49 -7.33 -14.64 9.69
N GLY A 50 -6.45 -14.36 10.65
CA GLY A 50 -5.26 -15.15 10.96
C GLY A 50 -4.00 -14.68 10.22
N GLU A 51 -2.86 -15.18 10.69
CA GLU A 51 -1.54 -14.84 10.15
C GLU A 51 -1.38 -15.29 8.70
N ASP A 52 -1.71 -16.53 8.36
CA ASP A 52 -1.58 -17.10 7.01
C ASP A 52 -2.24 -16.23 5.93
N LEU A 53 -3.43 -15.69 6.21
CA LEU A 53 -4.19 -14.88 5.28
C LEU A 53 -3.62 -13.47 5.15
N ARG A 54 -3.07 -12.93 6.24
CA ARG A 54 -2.30 -11.69 6.23
C ARG A 54 -1.00 -11.85 5.44
N GLU A 55 -0.25 -12.94 5.61
CA GLU A 55 0.95 -13.24 4.82
C GLU A 55 0.61 -13.36 3.33
N THR A 56 -0.47 -14.05 3.00
CA THR A 56 -0.92 -14.20 1.60
C THR A 56 -1.22 -12.84 0.94
N VAL A 57 -1.86 -11.92 1.66
CA VAL A 57 -2.13 -10.56 1.15
C VAL A 57 -0.84 -9.75 1.00
N GLU A 58 0.09 -9.88 1.94
CA GLU A 58 1.42 -9.27 1.85
C GLU A 58 2.18 -9.79 0.62
N ASP A 59 2.29 -11.11 0.44
CA ASP A 59 2.97 -11.73 -0.70
C ASP A 59 2.38 -11.26 -2.03
N CYS A 60 1.05 -11.19 -2.13
CA CYS A 60 0.39 -10.66 -3.32
C CYS A 60 0.76 -9.19 -3.58
N TYR A 61 0.87 -8.39 -2.52
CA TYR A 61 1.25 -6.98 -2.61
C TYR A 61 2.70 -6.84 -3.07
N GLU A 62 3.62 -7.62 -2.50
CA GLU A 62 5.03 -7.62 -2.86
C GLU A 62 5.27 -8.02 -4.31
N LEU A 63 4.67 -9.13 -4.75
CA LEU A 63 4.74 -9.59 -6.14
C LEU A 63 4.21 -8.53 -7.12
N SER A 64 3.12 -7.87 -6.75
CA SER A 64 2.52 -6.79 -7.55
C SER A 64 3.42 -5.55 -7.63
N ALA A 65 4.07 -5.17 -6.52
CA ALA A 65 5.01 -4.05 -6.47
C ALA A 65 6.28 -4.34 -7.28
N GLU A 66 6.82 -5.56 -7.19
CA GLU A 66 7.96 -6.00 -8.00
C GLU A 66 7.61 -6.00 -9.50
N TYR A 67 6.42 -6.47 -9.86
CA TYR A 67 5.90 -6.36 -11.22
C TYR A 67 5.82 -4.91 -11.67
N GLU A 68 5.26 -4.01 -10.85
CA GLU A 68 5.11 -2.61 -11.26
C GLU A 68 6.46 -1.93 -11.48
N GLY A 69 7.46 -2.22 -10.64
CA GLY A 69 8.80 -1.64 -10.75
C GLY A 69 9.62 -2.15 -11.94
N LYS A 70 9.49 -3.43 -12.31
CA LYS A 70 10.33 -4.07 -13.36
C LYS A 70 9.58 -4.48 -14.63
N LYS A 71 8.25 -4.52 -14.58
CA LYS A 71 7.34 -5.07 -15.61
C LYS A 71 7.70 -6.51 -16.01
N ASP A 72 8.21 -7.30 -15.06
CA ASP A 72 8.57 -8.70 -15.28
C ASP A 72 7.33 -9.60 -15.24
N THR A 73 6.95 -10.16 -16.40
CA THR A 73 5.77 -11.00 -16.53
C THR A 73 5.83 -12.28 -15.68
N LYS A 74 7.02 -12.74 -15.27
CA LYS A 74 7.15 -13.89 -14.36
C LYS A 74 6.52 -13.61 -13.00
N LYS A 75 6.53 -12.36 -12.55
CA LYS A 75 5.88 -11.96 -11.29
C LYS A 75 4.37 -12.08 -11.36
N LEU A 76 3.78 -11.88 -12.54
CA LEU A 76 2.36 -12.16 -12.78
C LEU A 76 2.06 -13.67 -12.77
N GLU A 77 2.99 -14.51 -13.25
CA GLU A 77 2.85 -15.97 -13.16
C GLU A 77 2.92 -16.44 -11.69
N GLU A 78 3.87 -15.93 -10.92
CA GLU A 78 3.98 -16.19 -9.47
C GLU A 78 2.70 -15.76 -8.73
N LEU A 79 2.20 -14.55 -9.01
CA LEU A 79 0.95 -14.04 -8.45
C LEU A 79 -0.27 -14.91 -8.85
N GLY A 80 -0.31 -15.34 -10.11
CA GLY A 80 -1.35 -16.25 -10.60
C GLY A 80 -1.34 -17.60 -9.88
N ASN A 81 -0.16 -18.13 -9.55
CA ASN A 81 -0.03 -19.37 -8.79
C ASN A 81 -0.56 -19.22 -7.36
N VAL A 82 -0.34 -18.07 -6.72
CA VAL A 82 -0.95 -17.77 -5.41
C VAL A 82 -2.48 -17.79 -5.53
N PHE A 83 -3.04 -17.07 -6.50
CA PHE A 83 -4.50 -17.03 -6.69
C PHE A 83 -5.14 -18.38 -7.02
N MET A 84 -4.46 -19.23 -7.80
CA MET A 84 -4.95 -20.58 -8.10
C MET A 84 -4.94 -21.52 -6.87
N GLY A 85 -4.14 -21.20 -5.84
CA GLY A 85 -4.06 -21.97 -4.61
C GLY A 85 -5.13 -21.61 -3.57
N LEU A 86 -5.85 -20.50 -3.75
CA LEU A 86 -6.85 -20.04 -2.78
C LEU A 86 -8.15 -20.82 -2.90
N ASP A 87 -8.75 -21.15 -1.76
CA ASP A 87 -10.14 -21.60 -1.74
C ASP A 87 -11.11 -20.42 -1.98
N PRO A 88 -12.40 -20.67 -2.26
CA PRO A 88 -13.36 -19.60 -2.55
C PRO A 88 -13.53 -18.58 -1.42
N GLY A 89 -13.43 -18.99 -0.16
CA GLY A 89 -13.52 -18.11 1.01
C GLY A 89 -12.32 -17.18 1.08
N ASP A 90 -11.11 -17.74 0.98
CA ASP A 90 -9.86 -16.98 1.01
C ASP A 90 -9.76 -16.04 -0.19
N SER A 91 -10.19 -16.49 -1.37
CA SER A 91 -10.26 -15.65 -2.58
C SER A 91 -11.08 -14.38 -2.37
N ILE A 92 -12.22 -14.50 -1.68
CA ILE A 92 -13.08 -13.35 -1.37
C ILE A 92 -12.37 -12.39 -0.41
N VAL A 93 -11.73 -12.92 0.64
CA VAL A 93 -11.04 -12.10 1.63
C VAL A 93 -9.86 -11.36 0.99
N VAL A 94 -9.01 -12.05 0.21
CA VAL A 94 -7.88 -11.44 -0.50
C VAL A 94 -8.35 -10.33 -1.44
N ALA A 95 -9.36 -10.60 -2.29
CA ALA A 95 -9.89 -9.58 -3.21
C ALA A 95 -10.48 -8.36 -2.46
N LYS A 96 -11.18 -8.60 -1.36
CA LYS A 96 -11.74 -7.55 -0.50
C LYS A 96 -10.63 -6.74 0.18
N SER A 97 -9.54 -7.39 0.60
CA SER A 97 -8.38 -6.72 1.19
C SER A 97 -7.75 -5.72 0.23
N PHE A 98 -7.46 -6.12 -1.01
CA PHE A 98 -6.95 -5.19 -2.03
C PHE A 98 -7.91 -4.02 -2.31
N SER A 99 -9.22 -4.28 -2.33
CA SER A 99 -10.23 -3.23 -2.49
C SER A 99 -10.19 -2.22 -1.34
N HIS A 100 -10.02 -2.70 -0.09
CA HIS A 100 -9.89 -1.82 1.07
C HIS A 100 -8.57 -1.05 1.07
N MET A 101 -7.46 -1.71 0.74
CA MET A 101 -6.15 -1.06 0.62
C MET A 101 -6.16 0.06 -0.41
N LEU A 102 -6.80 -0.16 -1.57
CA LEU A 102 -6.97 0.89 -2.58
C LEU A 102 -7.83 2.05 -2.07
N ASN A 103 -8.90 1.77 -1.33
CA ASN A 103 -9.72 2.82 -0.72
C ASN A 103 -8.93 3.63 0.32
N LEU A 104 -8.05 2.99 1.10
CA LEU A 104 -7.18 3.67 2.05
C LEU A 104 -6.14 4.55 1.35
N ALA A 105 -5.55 4.07 0.25
CA ALA A 105 -4.63 4.87 -0.57
C ALA A 105 -5.32 6.12 -1.15
N ASN A 106 -6.53 5.96 -1.68
CA ASN A 106 -7.33 7.09 -2.15
C ASN A 106 -7.59 8.12 -1.04
N LEU A 107 -7.91 7.65 0.18
CA LEU A 107 -8.14 8.54 1.32
C LEU A 107 -6.86 9.28 1.73
N ALA A 108 -5.71 8.61 1.73
CA ALA A 108 -4.42 9.24 2.01
C ALA A 108 -4.09 10.32 0.96
N GLU A 109 -4.36 10.04 -0.31
CA GLU A 109 -4.20 11.01 -1.40
C GLU A 109 -5.10 12.23 -1.21
N GLU A 110 -6.38 12.03 -0.88
CA GLU A 110 -7.31 13.13 -0.59
C GLU A 110 -6.82 14.02 0.55
N VAL A 111 -6.34 13.41 1.64
CA VAL A 111 -5.76 14.13 2.78
C VAL A 111 -4.52 14.92 2.35
N GLN A 112 -3.60 14.29 1.61
CA GLN A 112 -2.38 14.94 1.10
C GLN A 112 -2.73 16.15 0.22
N ILE A 113 -3.68 16.00 -0.71
CA ILE A 113 -4.15 17.09 -1.58
C ILE A 113 -4.77 18.23 -0.76
N ALA A 114 -5.62 17.90 0.21
CA ALA A 114 -6.29 18.89 1.04
C ALA A 114 -5.30 19.72 1.88
N TYR A 115 -4.30 19.09 2.49
CA TYR A 115 -3.27 19.78 3.26
C TYR A 115 -2.34 20.61 2.37
N ARG A 116 -1.91 20.08 1.22
CA ARG A 116 -1.10 20.82 0.25
C ARG A 116 -1.83 22.09 -0.23
N ARG A 117 -3.12 21.99 -0.55
CA ARG A 117 -3.96 23.16 -0.92
C ARG A 117 -3.99 24.21 0.19
N ARG A 118 -4.16 23.79 1.45
CA ARG A 118 -4.17 24.70 2.61
C ARG A 118 -2.82 25.41 2.80
N ILE A 119 -1.70 24.72 2.59
CA ILE A 119 -0.35 25.31 2.70
C ILE A 119 -0.13 26.35 1.60
N LYS A 120 -0.52 26.06 0.34
CA LYS A 120 -0.44 27.02 -0.76
C LYS A 120 -1.26 28.29 -0.50
N LEU A 121 -2.50 28.14 -0.02
CA LEU A 121 -3.35 29.29 0.36
C LEU A 121 -2.74 30.15 1.46
N LYS A 122 -2.05 29.55 2.44
CA LYS A 122 -1.37 30.28 3.52
C LYS A 122 -0.09 31.01 3.05
N LYS A 123 0.60 30.48 2.04
CA LYS A 123 1.82 31.09 1.48
C LYS A 123 1.54 32.22 0.47
N GLY A 124 0.28 32.41 0.06
CA GLY A 124 -0.12 33.52 -0.83
C GLY A 124 0.16 33.29 -2.32
N ASP A 125 0.58 32.09 -2.72
CA ASP A 125 0.76 31.72 -4.13
C ASP A 125 -0.59 31.54 -4.83
N PHE A 126 -1.16 32.66 -5.29
CA PHE A 126 -2.20 32.66 -6.31
C PHE A 126 -1.57 33.04 -7.65
N PRO A 127 -1.82 32.30 -8.75
CA PRO A 127 -1.47 32.81 -10.07
C PRO A 127 -2.30 34.08 -10.30
N HIS A 128 -1.61 35.22 -10.42
CA HIS A 128 -2.25 36.48 -10.78
C HIS A 128 -2.96 36.31 -12.13
N ALA A 129 -4.26 36.61 -12.14
CA ALA A 129 -5.13 36.61 -13.31
C ALA A 129 -4.72 37.67 -14.33
#